data_AF-A0AAN6XB89-F1
#
_entry.id   AF-A0AAN6XB89-F1
#
_cell.length_a   1.000
_cell.length_b   1.000
_cell.length_c   1.000
_cell.angle_alpha   90.00
_cell.angle_beta   90.00
_cell.angle_gamma   90.00
#
_symmetry.space_group_name_H-M   'P 1'
#
loop_
_entity.id
_entity.type
_entity.pdbx_description
1 polymer ?
#
loop_
_entity_poly.entity_id
_entity_poly.type
_entity_poly.pdbx_seq_one_letter_code
_entity_poly.pdbx_strand_id
1 'polypeptide(L)'
;MRVVNRAAAQHPKPSVTSVPIFPLQQVGTGDLQGLCQVLWDWYTCRDCEAGRPCKETRPCWWSTRSDRLQPFFDYYKNKTSRYVPEEFGDDSRKMALNSHQDLFKIIQWIRTWGQTYSSERFIREDIFCGRTKRGVCRADQDRAIDLALEVMAMINLPSSADNADHEFIASRRSANIGKILRNIFPIRVHPSLSEDPRQAQAIQKGLEAYILVNRGGLRLEKTDDLRQHLRLDEESRAVKVFPWSSVLKETLLSSLPNPQGWSEEDYNEWLALNEYPEEEHHRAPAIPRLLALETLHTLHLLFPPSSKKSQSVLRNLISKSGFDPDLLRLKTSGLSAFELGPDERQEALKFGVWGSRLMDLYDEIENPKPRSGLDIWLERRSKSRHVMMATIAGVAAAVVLGVLGLAVGILQTWIAWQQWKLESGQAQKGESN
;
A
#
# COMPACT_ATOMS: atom_id res chain seq x y z
N MET A 1 11.53 78.07 37.32
CA MET A 1 11.85 77.67 35.94
C MET A 1 11.52 76.18 35.78
N ARG A 2 10.47 75.86 35.00
CA ARG A 2 10.01 74.48 34.76
C ARG A 2 10.89 73.83 33.70
N VAL A 3 11.47 72.68 34.04
CA VAL A 3 12.22 71.83 33.11
C VAL A 3 11.21 71.01 32.30
N VAL A 4 11.21 71.20 30.97
CA VAL A 4 10.35 70.48 30.03
C VAL A 4 11.09 69.21 29.60
N ASN A 5 10.62 68.05 30.06
CA ASN A 5 11.05 66.74 29.55
C ASN A 5 10.40 66.50 28.18
N ARG A 6 11.21 66.46 27.12
CA ARG A 6 10.81 65.91 25.81
C ARG A 6 10.98 64.40 25.86
N ALA A 7 9.86 63.67 25.97
CA ALA A 7 9.81 62.25 25.69
C ALA A 7 9.97 62.03 24.17
N ALA A 8 11.06 61.38 23.77
CA ALA A 8 11.23 60.89 22.41
C ALA A 8 10.32 59.67 22.21
N ALA A 9 9.33 59.80 21.33
CA ALA A 9 8.51 58.69 20.87
C ALA A 9 9.40 57.71 20.09
N GLN A 10 9.71 56.56 20.69
CA GLN A 10 10.30 55.44 19.98
C GLN A 10 9.20 54.78 19.15
N HIS A 11 9.28 54.92 17.82
CA HIS A 11 8.48 54.11 16.90
C HIS A 11 8.80 52.62 17.13
N PRO A 12 7.80 51.73 17.22
CA PRO A 12 8.05 50.30 17.31
C PRO A 12 8.75 49.83 16.04
N LYS A 13 9.91 49.19 16.19
CA LYS A 13 10.59 48.47 15.11
C LYS A 13 9.62 47.42 14.55
N PRO A 14 9.53 47.24 13.21
CA PRO A 14 8.78 46.14 12.64
C PRO A 14 9.36 44.83 13.19
N SER A 15 8.50 44.02 13.81
CA SER A 15 8.85 42.66 14.20
C SER A 15 9.29 41.90 12.96
N VAL A 16 10.55 41.47 12.93
CA VAL A 16 11.06 40.55 11.91
C VAL A 16 10.31 39.24 12.11
N THR A 17 9.28 39.00 11.31
CA THR A 17 8.60 37.71 11.25
C THR A 17 9.60 36.71 10.67
N SER A 18 10.22 35.91 11.53
CA SER A 18 11.12 34.84 11.13
C SER A 18 10.41 33.91 10.15
N VAL A 19 11.01 33.69 8.99
CA VAL A 19 10.51 32.76 7.97
C VAL A 19 10.40 31.35 8.57
N PRO A 20 9.27 30.65 8.42
CA PRO A 20 9.08 29.33 9.00
C PRO A 20 9.97 28.30 8.31
N ILE A 21 10.74 27.53 9.11
CA ILE A 21 11.62 26.45 8.62
C ILE A 21 10.81 25.34 7.93
N PHE A 22 9.57 25.12 8.38
CA PHE A 22 8.66 24.11 7.83
C PHE A 22 7.41 24.80 7.25
N PRO A 23 7.47 25.31 6.00
CA PRO A 23 6.41 26.13 5.42
C PRO A 23 5.08 25.38 5.22
N LEU A 24 5.12 24.04 5.23
CA LEU A 24 3.97 23.16 5.02
C LEU A 24 3.55 22.37 6.27
N GLN A 25 4.03 22.77 7.46
CA GLN A 25 3.72 22.06 8.71
C GLN A 25 2.27 22.24 9.16
N GLN A 26 1.71 23.44 8.93
CA GLN A 26 0.36 23.78 9.36
C GLN A 26 -0.60 23.55 8.22
N VAL A 27 -1.46 22.54 8.36
CA VAL A 27 -2.50 22.21 7.39
C VAL A 27 -3.87 22.57 7.98
N GLY A 28 -4.51 23.58 7.41
CA GLY A 28 -5.88 23.96 7.74
C GLY A 28 -6.93 23.20 6.94
N THR A 29 -8.20 23.37 7.30
CA THR A 29 -9.34 22.81 6.55
C THR A 29 -9.39 23.33 5.12
N GLY A 30 -9.08 24.62 4.90
CA GLY A 30 -9.01 25.21 3.57
C GLY A 30 -7.93 24.57 2.69
N ASP A 31 -6.79 24.18 3.27
CA ASP A 31 -5.75 23.45 2.52
C ASP A 31 -6.24 22.05 2.13
N LEU A 32 -6.96 21.35 3.01
CA LEU A 32 -7.51 20.03 2.68
C LEU A 32 -8.61 20.12 1.60
N GLN A 33 -9.43 21.17 1.63
CA GLN A 33 -10.39 21.47 0.56
C GLN A 33 -9.69 21.73 -0.77
N GLY A 34 -8.66 22.58 -0.77
CA GLY A 34 -7.84 22.87 -1.94
C GLY A 34 -7.15 21.61 -2.48
N LEU A 35 -6.66 20.73 -1.60
CA LEU A 35 -6.08 19.44 -1.98
C LEU A 35 -7.10 18.56 -2.71
N CYS A 36 -8.31 18.40 -2.17
CA CYS A 36 -9.37 17.63 -2.82
C CYS A 36 -9.77 18.24 -4.18
N GLN A 37 -9.81 19.57 -4.26
CA GLN A 37 -10.09 20.28 -5.51
C GLN A 37 -9.01 19.99 -6.56
N VAL A 38 -7.72 20.07 -6.23
CA VAL A 38 -6.67 19.82 -7.23
C VAL A 38 -6.47 18.34 -7.57
N LEU A 39 -6.83 17.41 -6.68
CA LEU A 39 -6.68 15.97 -6.95
C LEU A 39 -7.88 15.39 -7.71
N TRP A 40 -9.09 15.82 -7.37
CA TRP A 40 -10.33 15.16 -7.81
C TRP A 40 -11.40 16.13 -8.32
N ASP A 41 -11.05 17.40 -8.49
CA ASP A 41 -11.95 18.45 -8.99
C ASP A 41 -13.22 18.58 -8.13
N TRP A 42 -13.07 18.37 -6.81
CA TRP A 42 -14.16 18.49 -5.85
C TRP A 42 -14.74 19.90 -5.83
N TYR A 43 -16.07 19.98 -5.85
CA TYR A 43 -16.78 21.22 -5.53
C TYR A 43 -17.00 21.32 -4.02
N THR A 44 -16.68 22.51 -3.49
CA THR A 44 -16.91 22.88 -2.10
C THR A 44 -17.84 24.08 -2.08
N CYS A 45 -18.95 24.00 -1.35
CA CYS A 45 -19.87 25.13 -1.26
C CYS A 45 -19.29 26.26 -0.41
N ARG A 46 -19.76 27.49 -0.64
CA ARG A 46 -19.31 28.69 0.10
C ARG A 46 -19.43 28.57 1.62
N ASP A 47 -20.46 27.86 2.10
CA ASP A 47 -20.61 27.63 3.54
C ASP A 47 -19.52 26.69 4.07
N CYS A 48 -19.20 25.62 3.35
CA CYS A 48 -18.11 24.72 3.73
C CYS A 48 -16.74 25.39 3.62
N GLU A 49 -16.51 26.22 2.61
CA GLU A 49 -15.29 27.04 2.48
C GLU A 49 -15.13 28.00 3.67
N ALA A 50 -16.24 28.59 4.13
CA ALA A 50 -16.27 29.45 5.31
C ALA A 50 -16.24 28.69 6.65
N GLY A 51 -16.14 27.35 6.64
CA GLY A 51 -16.17 26.51 7.84
C GLY A 51 -17.53 26.46 8.55
N ARG A 52 -18.62 26.83 7.86
CA ARG A 52 -19.99 26.79 8.36
C ARG A 52 -20.66 25.45 8.01
N PRO A 53 -21.71 25.04 8.75
CA PRO A 53 -22.49 23.86 8.39
C PRO A 53 -23.03 23.98 6.97
N CYS A 54 -22.89 22.91 6.17
CA CYS A 54 -23.38 22.88 4.80
C CYS A 54 -24.91 23.02 4.80
N LYS A 55 -25.42 24.10 4.20
CA LYS A 55 -26.87 24.32 4.00
C LYS A 55 -27.32 24.13 2.56
N GLU A 56 -26.37 23.90 1.66
CA GLU A 56 -26.65 23.80 0.23
C GLU A 56 -27.34 22.48 -0.09
N THR A 57 -28.38 22.54 -0.92
CA THR A 57 -29.12 21.37 -1.44
C THR A 57 -28.42 20.68 -2.60
N ARG A 58 -27.46 21.37 -3.27
CA ARG A 58 -26.58 20.80 -4.30
C ARG A 58 -25.56 19.84 -3.67
N PRO A 59 -25.02 18.86 -4.43
CA PRO A 59 -24.06 17.90 -3.88
C PRO A 59 -22.73 18.59 -3.53
N CYS A 60 -22.58 18.99 -2.26
CA CYS A 60 -21.30 19.38 -1.69
C CYS A 60 -20.49 18.13 -1.33
N TRP A 61 -19.44 17.87 -2.08
CA TRP A 61 -18.62 16.66 -1.90
C TRP A 61 -17.79 16.70 -0.63
N TRP A 62 -17.35 17.89 -0.24
CA TRP A 62 -16.66 18.10 1.02
C TRP A 62 -17.50 17.58 2.20
N SER A 63 -18.75 18.03 2.36
CA SER A 63 -19.58 17.66 3.51
C SER A 63 -20.01 16.19 3.52
N THR A 64 -20.06 15.54 2.35
CA THR A 64 -20.58 14.17 2.21
C THR A 64 -19.49 13.09 2.20
N ARG A 65 -18.26 13.46 1.81
CA ARG A 65 -17.19 12.49 1.55
C ARG A 65 -15.90 12.72 2.35
N SER A 66 -15.61 13.95 2.79
CA SER A 66 -14.33 14.28 3.46
C SER A 66 -14.04 13.45 4.69
N ASP A 67 -15.06 13.11 5.50
CA ASP A 67 -14.92 12.27 6.69
C ASP A 67 -14.25 10.91 6.39
N ARG A 68 -14.44 10.38 5.19
CA ARG A 68 -13.90 9.08 4.76
C ARG A 68 -12.41 9.17 4.42
N LEU A 69 -11.94 10.37 4.09
CA LEU A 69 -10.56 10.64 3.70
C LEU A 69 -9.68 11.05 4.87
N GLN A 70 -10.20 11.02 6.11
CA GLN A 70 -9.41 11.39 7.29
C GLN A 70 -8.03 10.69 7.35
N PRO A 71 -7.93 9.36 7.08
CA PRO A 71 -6.63 8.71 7.04
C PRO A 71 -5.69 9.33 5.99
N PHE A 72 -6.22 9.74 4.83
CA PHE A 72 -5.45 10.31 3.73
C PHE A 72 -4.99 11.74 4.07
N PHE A 73 -5.85 12.51 4.74
CA PHE A 73 -5.48 13.82 5.25
C PHE A 73 -4.37 13.73 6.30
N ASP A 74 -4.37 12.70 7.14
CA ASP A 74 -3.29 12.46 8.10
C ASP A 74 -1.99 12.05 7.39
N TYR A 75 -2.07 11.23 6.34
CA TYR A 75 -0.93 10.94 5.45
C TYR A 75 -0.38 12.23 4.84
N TYR A 76 -1.23 13.07 4.24
CA TYR A 76 -0.82 14.34 3.63
C TYR A 76 -0.14 15.27 4.63
N LYS A 77 -0.72 15.45 5.82
CA LYS A 77 -0.13 16.25 6.92
C LYS A 77 1.25 15.72 7.31
N ASN A 78 1.38 14.41 7.50
CA ASN A 78 2.66 13.79 7.86
C ASN A 78 3.70 13.91 6.73
N LYS A 79 3.28 13.82 5.46
CA LYS A 79 4.18 13.92 4.31
C LYS A 79 4.67 15.35 4.10
N THR A 80 3.76 16.32 4.15
CA THR A 80 4.07 17.74 3.90
C THR A 80 4.81 18.41 5.05
N SER A 81 4.53 18.04 6.30
CA SER A 81 5.25 18.58 7.47
C SER A 81 6.75 18.27 7.51
N ARG A 82 7.20 17.29 6.71
CA ARG A 82 8.62 16.91 6.57
C ARG A 82 9.35 17.68 5.48
N TYR A 83 8.65 18.52 4.72
CA TYR A 83 9.27 19.31 3.67
C TYR A 83 10.16 20.40 4.28
N VAL A 84 11.44 20.37 3.91
CA VAL A 84 12.45 21.36 4.31
C VAL A 84 13.08 21.94 3.05
N PRO A 85 12.99 23.28 2.85
CA PRO A 85 13.68 23.97 1.78
C PRO A 85 15.21 23.81 1.88
N GLU A 86 15.92 23.87 0.74
CA GLU A 86 17.40 23.77 0.75
C GLU A 86 18.03 24.98 1.43
N GLU A 87 17.51 26.16 1.09
CA GLU A 87 17.93 27.43 1.65
C GLU A 87 16.82 27.95 2.55
N PHE A 88 17.15 28.16 3.82
CA PHE A 88 16.28 28.78 4.82
C PHE A 88 16.98 30.04 5.36
N GLY A 89 16.26 31.16 5.45
CA GLY A 89 16.81 32.47 5.83
C GLY A 89 15.84 33.62 5.55
N ASP A 90 16.32 34.87 5.62
CA ASP A 90 15.48 36.08 5.55
C ASP A 90 14.72 36.27 4.22
N ASP A 91 15.08 35.54 3.16
CA ASP A 91 14.42 35.66 1.85
C ASP A 91 13.58 34.42 1.52
N SER A 92 12.31 34.46 1.92
CA SER A 92 11.32 33.43 1.56
C SER A 92 11.14 33.23 0.05
N ARG A 93 11.62 34.17 -0.79
CA ARG A 93 11.55 34.06 -2.24
C ARG A 93 12.49 32.99 -2.82
N LYS A 94 13.38 32.43 -2.01
CA LYS A 94 14.31 31.36 -2.39
C LYS A 94 13.80 29.94 -2.14
N MET A 95 12.65 29.79 -1.51
CA MET A 95 12.01 28.49 -1.28
C MET A 95 11.17 28.07 -2.48
N ALA A 96 11.21 26.79 -2.85
CA ALA A 96 10.38 26.25 -3.92
C ALA A 96 8.90 26.22 -3.51
N LEU A 97 8.60 25.81 -2.27
CA LEU A 97 7.25 25.84 -1.69
C LEU A 97 7.20 26.75 -0.47
N ASN A 98 6.37 27.81 -0.55
CA ASN A 98 6.11 28.72 0.56
C ASN A 98 4.80 28.43 1.29
N SER A 99 3.89 27.70 0.64
CA SER A 99 2.56 27.36 1.15
C SER A 99 2.01 26.14 0.42
N HIS A 100 0.93 25.56 0.96
CA HIS A 100 0.22 24.47 0.29
C HIS A 100 -0.34 24.89 -1.09
N GLN A 101 -0.64 26.17 -1.29
CA GLN A 101 -1.09 26.68 -2.59
C GLN A 101 0.00 26.53 -3.68
N ASP A 102 1.27 26.65 -3.32
CA ASP A 102 2.35 26.40 -4.27
C ASP A 102 2.40 24.92 -4.68
N LEU A 103 2.19 24.01 -3.72
CA LEU A 103 2.11 22.58 -3.99
C LEU A 103 0.91 22.24 -4.89
N PHE A 104 -0.24 22.86 -4.64
CA PHE A 104 -1.46 22.69 -5.43
C PHE A 104 -1.30 23.15 -6.88
N LYS A 105 -0.57 24.24 -7.12
CA LYS A 105 -0.23 24.68 -8.48
C LYS A 105 0.60 23.65 -9.22
N ILE A 106 1.58 23.02 -8.55
CA ILE A 106 2.38 21.95 -9.15
C ILE A 106 1.48 20.74 -9.47
N ILE A 107 0.65 20.29 -8.54
CA ILE A 107 -0.27 19.16 -8.76
C ILE A 107 -1.22 19.44 -9.93
N GLN A 108 -1.85 20.62 -9.96
CA GLN A 108 -2.78 21.01 -11.01
C GLN A 108 -2.09 21.04 -12.38
N TRP A 109 -0.89 21.60 -12.45
CA TRP A 109 -0.09 21.59 -13.67
C TRP A 109 0.23 20.17 -14.12
N ILE A 110 0.63 19.29 -13.19
CA ILE A 110 0.99 17.91 -13.48
C ILE A 110 -0.21 17.18 -14.11
N ARG A 111 -1.40 17.40 -13.59
CA ARG A 111 -2.63 16.81 -14.12
C ARG A 111 -2.99 17.34 -15.49
N THR A 112 -2.83 18.64 -15.75
CA THR A 112 -3.20 19.24 -17.04
C THR A 112 -2.17 18.96 -18.14
N TRP A 113 -0.87 19.04 -17.82
CA TRP A 113 0.21 19.13 -18.81
C TRP A 113 1.24 18.01 -18.70
N GLY A 114 1.25 17.26 -17.59
CA GLY A 114 2.29 16.28 -17.28
C GLY A 114 2.32 15.05 -18.18
N GLN A 115 1.29 14.83 -19.00
CA GLN A 115 1.29 13.77 -20.02
C GLN A 115 1.96 14.21 -21.32
N THR A 116 1.82 15.48 -21.69
CA THR A 116 2.28 16.04 -22.96
C THR A 116 3.70 16.56 -22.86
N TYR A 117 4.01 17.26 -21.77
CA TYR A 117 5.28 17.96 -21.61
C TYR A 117 6.22 17.23 -20.64
N SER A 118 7.52 17.38 -20.87
CA SER A 118 8.53 16.86 -19.93
C SER A 118 8.50 17.67 -18.63
N SER A 119 8.70 16.97 -17.51
CA SER A 119 8.74 17.58 -16.17
C SER A 119 9.83 18.63 -16.04
N GLU A 120 10.94 18.51 -16.78
CA GLU A 120 12.08 19.43 -16.69
C GLU A 120 11.86 20.77 -17.40
N ARG A 121 11.28 20.76 -18.61
CA ARG A 121 11.18 22.00 -19.40
C ARG A 121 10.00 22.85 -18.94
N PHE A 122 8.81 22.28 -18.90
CA PHE A 122 7.59 23.08 -18.79
C PHE A 122 7.25 23.42 -17.30
N ILE A 123 7.52 22.53 -16.32
CA ILE A 123 7.31 22.86 -14.87
C ILE A 123 8.25 23.99 -14.45
N ARG A 124 9.52 23.88 -14.86
CA ARG A 124 10.55 24.81 -14.41
C ARG A 124 10.46 26.17 -15.11
N GLU A 125 10.08 26.17 -16.39
CA GLU A 125 9.92 27.39 -17.18
C GLU A 125 8.58 28.08 -16.97
N ASP A 126 7.54 27.42 -16.41
CA ASP A 126 6.25 28.08 -16.16
C ASP A 126 6.00 28.33 -14.67
N ILE A 127 6.05 27.29 -13.85
CA ILE A 127 5.75 27.40 -12.41
C ILE A 127 6.90 28.11 -11.69
N PHE A 128 8.14 27.76 -12.05
CA PHE A 128 9.33 28.31 -11.42
C PHE A 128 9.98 29.44 -12.22
N CYS A 129 9.53 29.85 -13.42
CA CYS A 129 10.18 30.89 -14.25
C CYS A 129 10.53 32.17 -13.49
N GLY A 130 9.56 32.66 -12.73
CA GLY A 130 9.70 33.89 -11.94
C GLY A 130 10.54 33.68 -10.68
N ARG A 131 10.74 32.41 -10.26
CA ARG A 131 11.45 32.00 -9.04
C ARG A 131 12.89 31.52 -9.32
N THR A 132 13.18 30.93 -10.48
CA THR A 132 14.55 30.64 -10.95
C THR A 132 15.33 31.92 -11.17
N LYS A 133 14.69 32.97 -11.70
CA LYS A 133 15.26 34.33 -11.72
C LYS A 133 15.52 34.92 -10.32
N ARG A 134 14.83 34.42 -9.29
CA ARG A 134 14.99 34.80 -7.87
C ARG A 134 15.98 33.90 -7.11
N GLY A 135 16.55 32.88 -7.76
CA GLY A 135 17.61 32.05 -7.19
C GLY A 135 17.17 30.79 -6.43
N VAL A 136 15.97 30.26 -6.63
CA VAL A 136 15.58 28.97 -6.00
C VAL A 136 16.49 27.85 -6.51
N CYS A 137 17.17 27.14 -5.61
CA CYS A 137 18.07 26.04 -5.93
C CYS A 137 17.34 24.88 -6.65
N ARG A 138 18.02 24.24 -7.62
CA ARG A 138 17.46 23.13 -8.40
C ARG A 138 17.04 21.93 -7.55
N ALA A 139 17.77 21.64 -6.47
CA ALA A 139 17.48 20.52 -5.58
C ALA A 139 16.14 20.72 -4.85
N ASP A 140 15.81 21.96 -4.47
CA ASP A 140 14.56 22.27 -3.79
C ASP A 140 13.36 22.17 -4.73
N GLN A 141 13.53 22.58 -6.00
CA GLN A 141 12.52 22.38 -7.05
C GLN A 141 12.27 20.88 -7.29
N ASP A 142 13.32 20.06 -7.35
CA ASP A 142 13.20 18.60 -7.49
C ASP A 142 12.38 18.00 -6.34
N ARG A 143 12.67 18.39 -5.09
CA ARG A 143 11.91 17.93 -3.92
C ARG A 143 10.46 18.39 -3.93
N ALA A 144 10.17 19.61 -4.39
CA ALA A 144 8.81 20.12 -4.50
C ALA A 144 7.99 19.31 -5.52
N ILE A 145 8.59 18.97 -6.66
CA ILE A 145 7.97 18.13 -7.70
C ILE A 145 7.79 16.70 -7.18
N ASP A 146 8.82 16.14 -6.52
CA ASP A 146 8.73 14.82 -5.92
C ASP A 146 7.59 14.78 -4.90
N LEU A 147 7.52 15.74 -3.97
CA LEU A 147 6.43 15.83 -2.99
C LEU A 147 5.05 15.90 -3.66
N ALA A 148 4.89 16.68 -4.74
CA ALA A 148 3.64 16.72 -5.50
C ALA A 148 3.27 15.36 -6.09
N LEU A 149 4.22 14.65 -6.70
CA LEU A 149 4.01 13.31 -7.25
C LEU A 149 3.68 12.29 -6.16
N GLU A 150 4.38 12.37 -5.02
CA GLU A 150 4.18 11.48 -3.89
C GLU A 150 2.79 11.68 -3.27
N VAL A 151 2.35 12.93 -3.07
CA VAL A 151 1.00 13.23 -2.58
C VAL A 151 -0.07 12.81 -3.59
N MET A 152 0.15 13.10 -4.87
CA MET A 152 -0.83 12.84 -5.93
C MET A 152 -1.03 11.33 -6.18
N ALA A 153 0.05 10.57 -6.32
CA ALA A 153 -0.01 9.16 -6.70
C ALA A 153 0.19 8.19 -5.52
N MET A 154 0.46 8.70 -4.31
CA MET A 154 0.81 7.90 -3.12
C MET A 154 1.94 6.90 -3.40
N ILE A 155 2.98 7.39 -4.07
CA ILE A 155 4.22 6.65 -4.35
C ILE A 155 5.34 7.29 -3.53
N ASN A 156 6.33 6.53 -3.08
CA ASN A 156 7.52 7.11 -2.43
C ASN A 156 8.67 7.22 -3.43
N LEU A 157 9.04 8.39 -3.91
CA LEU A 157 10.13 8.48 -4.87
C LEU A 157 11.49 8.34 -4.15
N PRO A 158 12.46 7.60 -4.71
CA PRO A 158 13.79 7.51 -4.11
C PRO A 158 14.39 8.91 -4.02
N SER A 159 14.91 9.25 -2.84
CA SER A 159 15.61 10.51 -2.63
C SER A 159 16.92 10.49 -3.41
N SER A 160 17.41 11.65 -3.87
CA SER A 160 18.72 11.73 -4.53
C SER A 160 19.91 11.43 -3.61
N ALA A 161 19.67 11.22 -2.32
CA ALA A 161 20.68 10.99 -1.28
C ALA A 161 20.89 9.52 -0.94
N ASP A 162 19.90 8.66 -1.19
CA ASP A 162 20.06 7.20 -1.09
C ASP A 162 20.70 6.68 -2.38
N ASN A 163 21.40 5.52 -2.31
CA ASN A 163 22.02 4.81 -3.43
C ASN A 163 20.98 4.35 -4.48
N ALA A 164 20.29 5.30 -5.08
CA ALA A 164 19.23 5.12 -6.05
C ALA A 164 19.86 4.85 -7.41
N ASP A 165 19.18 4.04 -8.22
CA ASP A 165 19.52 3.83 -9.61
C ASP A 165 19.66 5.19 -10.31
N HIS A 166 20.90 5.63 -10.54
CA HIS A 166 21.21 6.89 -11.21
C HIS A 166 20.51 6.98 -12.57
N GLU A 167 20.28 5.85 -13.21
CA GLU A 167 19.51 5.71 -14.45
C GLU A 167 18.02 6.06 -14.28
N PHE A 168 17.40 5.65 -13.16
CA PHE A 168 16.00 6.01 -12.86
C PHE A 168 15.88 7.52 -12.61
N ILE A 169 16.80 8.12 -11.84
CA ILE A 169 16.80 9.57 -11.57
C ILE A 169 17.00 10.38 -12.85
N ALA A 170 17.94 9.97 -13.72
CA ALA A 170 18.21 10.65 -14.99
C ALA A 170 17.02 10.52 -15.95
N SER A 171 16.45 9.32 -16.09
CA SER A 171 15.26 9.06 -16.90
C SER A 171 14.06 9.87 -16.41
N ARG A 172 13.85 9.96 -15.09
CA ARG A 172 12.78 10.75 -14.45
C ARG A 172 12.83 12.22 -14.81
N ARG A 173 14.03 12.84 -14.82
CA ARG A 173 14.19 14.26 -15.14
C ARG A 173 13.76 14.58 -16.58
N SER A 174 14.09 13.70 -17.52
CA SER A 174 13.78 13.89 -18.94
C SER A 174 12.38 13.45 -19.37
N ALA A 175 11.68 12.68 -18.53
CA ALA A 175 10.42 12.04 -18.88
C ALA A 175 9.18 12.90 -18.56
N ASN A 176 8.10 12.68 -19.33
CA ASN A 176 6.76 13.08 -18.92
C ASN A 176 6.24 12.13 -17.83
N ILE A 177 5.22 12.56 -17.09
CA ILE A 177 4.72 11.86 -15.90
C ILE A 177 4.05 10.55 -16.28
N GLY A 178 3.41 10.48 -17.45
CA GLY A 178 2.91 9.22 -18.01
C GLY A 178 3.99 8.17 -18.20
N LYS A 179 5.16 8.56 -18.72
CA LYS A 179 6.32 7.67 -18.89
C LYS A 179 6.92 7.28 -17.55
N ILE A 180 7.00 8.19 -16.57
CA ILE A 180 7.43 7.87 -15.20
C ILE A 180 6.52 6.79 -14.60
N LEU A 181 5.20 6.98 -14.67
CA LEU A 181 4.23 6.03 -14.12
C LEU A 181 4.25 4.68 -14.85
N ARG A 182 4.40 4.66 -16.18
CA ARG A 182 4.57 3.41 -16.94
C ARG A 182 5.85 2.64 -16.58
N ASN A 183 6.93 3.35 -16.27
CA ASN A 183 8.18 2.72 -15.82
C ASN A 183 8.04 2.15 -14.41
N ILE A 184 7.31 2.84 -13.53
CA ILE A 184 7.05 2.39 -12.16
C ILE A 184 6.08 1.21 -12.13
N PHE A 185 5.06 1.23 -13.01
CA PHE A 185 3.99 0.23 -13.09
C PHE A 185 3.97 -0.40 -14.50
N PRO A 186 4.94 -1.27 -14.82
CA PRO A 186 4.98 -1.92 -16.12
C PRO A 186 3.82 -2.91 -16.26
N ILE A 187 3.10 -2.83 -17.38
CA ILE A 187 2.00 -3.75 -17.70
C ILE A 187 2.60 -5.06 -18.24
N ARG A 188 2.33 -6.16 -17.54
CA ARG A 188 2.72 -7.53 -17.85
C ARG A 188 1.57 -8.48 -17.54
N VAL A 189 0.85 -8.90 -18.57
CA VAL A 189 -0.24 -9.88 -18.43
C VAL A 189 0.35 -11.27 -18.22
N HIS A 190 -0.09 -11.95 -17.16
CA HIS A 190 0.34 -13.33 -16.88
C HIS A 190 -0.60 -14.33 -17.56
N PRO A 191 -0.10 -15.30 -18.36
CA PRO A 191 -0.94 -16.24 -19.13
C PRO A 191 -1.99 -16.97 -18.27
N SER A 192 -1.59 -17.43 -17.08
CA SER A 192 -2.46 -18.17 -16.13
C SER A 192 -3.64 -17.36 -15.58
N LEU A 193 -3.59 -16.02 -15.66
CA LEU A 193 -4.69 -15.15 -15.24
C LEU A 193 -5.55 -14.68 -16.42
N SER A 194 -5.09 -14.84 -17.66
CA SER A 194 -5.78 -14.35 -18.86
C SER A 194 -6.41 -15.43 -19.74
N GLU A 195 -5.84 -16.64 -19.79
CA GLU A 195 -6.22 -17.64 -20.81
C GLU A 195 -7.37 -18.56 -20.37
N ASP A 196 -7.34 -19.09 -19.14
CA ASP A 196 -8.40 -19.96 -18.61
C ASP A 196 -9.15 -19.28 -17.44
N PRO A 197 -10.42 -18.88 -17.63
CA PRO A 197 -11.20 -18.25 -16.57
C PRO A 197 -11.46 -19.16 -15.37
N ARG A 198 -11.45 -20.50 -15.53
CA ARG A 198 -11.61 -21.43 -14.41
C ARG A 198 -10.35 -21.47 -13.55
N GLN A 199 -9.18 -21.55 -14.19
CA GLN A 199 -7.90 -21.49 -13.49
C GLN A 199 -7.72 -20.14 -12.80
N ALA A 200 -7.99 -19.03 -13.50
CA ALA A 200 -7.93 -17.69 -12.93
C ALA A 200 -8.84 -17.58 -11.69
N GLN A 201 -10.08 -18.09 -11.75
CA GLN A 201 -10.98 -18.07 -10.60
C GLN A 201 -10.46 -18.94 -9.42
N ALA A 202 -9.83 -20.08 -9.70
CA ALA A 202 -9.22 -20.91 -8.66
C ALA A 202 -8.05 -20.19 -7.98
N ILE A 203 -7.16 -19.56 -8.75
CA ILE A 203 -6.05 -18.75 -8.26
C ILE A 203 -6.57 -17.60 -7.40
N GLN A 204 -7.55 -16.84 -7.90
CA GLN A 204 -8.14 -15.72 -7.18
C GLN A 204 -8.75 -16.14 -5.84
N LYS A 205 -9.44 -17.28 -5.79
CA LYS A 205 -9.96 -17.84 -4.52
C LYS A 205 -8.85 -18.27 -3.57
N GLY A 206 -7.71 -18.75 -4.09
CA GLY A 206 -6.54 -19.13 -3.31
C GLY A 206 -5.84 -17.93 -2.64
N LEU A 207 -6.05 -16.73 -3.16
CA LEU A 207 -5.39 -15.49 -2.71
C LEU A 207 -6.17 -14.70 -1.67
N GLU A 208 -7.28 -15.23 -1.15
CA GLU A 208 -7.99 -14.59 -0.03
C GLU A 208 -7.07 -14.34 1.16
N ALA A 209 -7.22 -13.19 1.84
CA ALA A 209 -6.39 -12.80 2.97
C ALA A 209 -6.35 -13.85 4.09
N TYR A 210 -7.46 -14.53 4.36
CA TYR A 210 -7.46 -15.64 5.31
C TYR A 210 -6.53 -16.79 4.88
N ILE A 211 -6.46 -17.12 3.59
CA ILE A 211 -5.61 -18.18 3.07
C ILE A 211 -4.13 -17.75 3.14
N LEU A 212 -3.83 -16.51 2.74
CA LEU A 212 -2.48 -15.95 2.87
C LEU A 212 -1.96 -16.07 4.30
N VAL A 213 -2.78 -15.67 5.28
CA VAL A 213 -2.40 -15.69 6.69
C VAL A 213 -2.38 -17.10 7.27
N ASN A 214 -3.40 -17.92 7.01
CA ASN A 214 -3.58 -19.20 7.69
C ASN A 214 -2.84 -20.35 7.02
N ARG A 215 -2.77 -20.39 5.69
CA ARG A 215 -2.05 -21.43 4.94
C ARG A 215 -0.64 -20.98 4.57
N GLY A 216 -0.50 -19.76 4.06
CA GLY A 216 0.80 -19.21 3.68
C GLY A 216 1.66 -18.79 4.88
N GLY A 217 1.07 -18.62 6.07
CA GLY A 217 1.78 -18.10 7.24
C GLY A 217 2.29 -16.67 7.04
N LEU A 218 1.69 -15.94 6.10
CA LEU A 218 2.08 -14.58 5.73
C LEU A 218 1.41 -13.56 6.67
N ARG A 219 2.08 -12.43 6.87
CA ARG A 219 1.51 -11.26 7.55
C ARG A 219 1.11 -10.22 6.52
N LEU A 220 -0.02 -9.55 6.72
CA LEU A 220 -0.41 -8.43 5.88
C LEU A 220 0.01 -7.13 6.56
N GLU A 221 0.83 -6.34 5.90
CA GLU A 221 1.38 -5.10 6.43
C GLU A 221 0.93 -3.91 5.59
N LYS A 222 0.50 -2.84 6.24
CA LYS A 222 0.11 -1.60 5.55
C LYS A 222 1.31 -0.98 4.84
N THR A 223 1.07 -0.46 3.64
CA THR A 223 2.01 0.44 2.95
C THR A 223 1.30 1.70 2.46
N ASP A 224 2.00 2.83 2.56
CA ASP A 224 1.58 4.12 1.99
C ASP A 224 2.18 4.36 0.61
N ASP A 225 3.03 3.44 0.15
CA ASP A 225 3.62 3.42 -1.19
C ASP A 225 2.88 2.41 -2.06
N LEU A 226 2.11 2.90 -3.04
CA LEU A 226 1.38 2.09 -4.00
C LEU A 226 2.29 1.12 -4.74
N ARG A 227 3.55 1.49 -4.97
CA ARG A 227 4.54 0.63 -5.64
C ARG A 227 4.87 -0.63 -4.87
N GLN A 228 4.58 -0.68 -3.57
CA GLN A 228 4.79 -1.86 -2.73
C GLN A 228 3.54 -2.75 -2.64
N HIS A 229 2.41 -2.37 -3.24
CA HIS A 229 1.19 -3.17 -3.19
C HIS A 229 1.42 -4.62 -3.68
N LEU A 230 1.02 -5.60 -2.88
CA LEU A 230 1.23 -7.05 -3.07
C LEU A 230 2.69 -7.50 -3.12
N ARG A 231 3.66 -6.64 -2.76
CA ARG A 231 5.05 -7.08 -2.69
C ARG A 231 5.22 -8.04 -1.52
N LEU A 232 5.72 -9.24 -1.83
CA LEU A 232 6.13 -10.22 -0.84
C LEU A 232 7.54 -9.90 -0.35
N ASP A 233 7.66 -9.66 0.95
CA ASP A 233 8.91 -9.70 1.69
C ASP A 233 9.13 -11.14 2.17
N GLU A 234 10.04 -11.83 1.48
CA GLU A 234 10.37 -13.23 1.74
C GLU A 234 11.00 -13.44 3.13
N GLU A 235 11.76 -12.45 3.62
CA GLU A 235 12.49 -12.55 4.88
C GLU A 235 11.53 -12.37 6.06
N SER A 236 10.68 -11.34 5.99
CA SER A 236 9.73 -11.05 7.07
C SER A 236 8.42 -11.82 6.97
N ARG A 237 8.23 -12.60 5.89
CA ARG A 237 6.96 -13.24 5.48
C ARG A 237 5.81 -12.24 5.48
N ALA A 238 6.05 -11.03 4.99
CA ALA A 238 5.05 -9.98 4.97
C ALA A 238 4.65 -9.63 3.55
N VAL A 239 3.35 -9.47 3.32
CA VAL A 239 2.82 -8.91 2.08
C VAL A 239 2.45 -7.46 2.36
N LYS A 240 3.07 -6.55 1.64
CA LYS A 240 2.73 -5.13 1.71
C LYS A 240 1.40 -4.90 0.99
N VAL A 241 0.42 -4.36 1.68
CA VAL A 241 -0.92 -4.06 1.13
C VAL A 241 -1.15 -2.57 1.22
N PHE A 242 -1.38 -1.94 0.06
CA PHE A 242 -1.81 -0.55 -0.05
C PHE A 242 -3.31 -0.46 0.24
N PRO A 243 -3.76 0.01 1.43
CA PRO A 243 -5.14 -0.17 1.86
C PRO A 243 -6.06 1.01 1.52
N TRP A 244 -5.57 2.03 0.81
CA TRP A 244 -6.21 3.34 0.65
C TRP A 244 -7.40 3.34 -0.32
N SER A 245 -8.46 2.57 -0.01
CA SER A 245 -9.59 2.41 -0.91
C SER A 245 -10.37 3.71 -1.11
N SER A 246 -10.47 4.57 -0.10
CA SER A 246 -11.12 5.87 -0.24
C SER A 246 -10.49 6.70 -1.36
N VAL A 247 -9.16 6.85 -1.34
CA VAL A 247 -8.37 7.55 -2.37
C VAL A 247 -8.55 6.93 -3.75
N LEU A 248 -8.50 5.59 -3.85
CA LEU A 248 -8.71 4.89 -5.12
C LEU A 248 -10.10 5.18 -5.69
N LYS A 249 -11.14 5.13 -4.85
CA LYS A 249 -12.52 5.40 -5.27
C LYS A 249 -12.71 6.86 -5.70
N GLU A 250 -12.16 7.82 -4.98
CA GLU A 250 -12.23 9.24 -5.40
C GLU A 250 -11.49 9.46 -6.73
N THR A 251 -10.34 8.82 -6.91
CA THR A 251 -9.58 8.91 -8.16
C THR A 251 -10.38 8.34 -9.33
N LEU A 252 -11.04 7.20 -9.14
CA LEU A 252 -11.90 6.61 -10.15
C LEU A 252 -13.12 7.47 -10.45
N LEU A 253 -13.75 8.07 -9.43
CA LEU A 253 -14.87 8.98 -9.63
C LEU A 253 -14.43 10.21 -10.42
N SER A 254 -13.32 10.85 -10.06
CA SER A 254 -12.80 12.03 -10.76
C SER A 254 -12.46 11.79 -12.24
N SER A 255 -12.30 10.52 -12.65
CA SER A 255 -12.07 10.16 -14.05
C SER A 255 -13.35 9.95 -14.86
N LEU A 256 -14.54 10.06 -14.25
CA LEU A 256 -15.82 9.98 -14.96
C LEU A 256 -16.16 11.32 -15.63
N PRO A 257 -16.91 11.33 -16.76
CA PRO A 257 -17.27 12.56 -17.46
C PRO A 257 -18.12 13.54 -16.64
N ASN A 258 -19.05 13.02 -15.83
CA ASN A 258 -19.87 13.81 -14.90
C ASN A 258 -19.77 13.17 -13.51
N PRO A 259 -18.64 13.40 -12.80
CA PRO A 259 -18.35 12.67 -11.59
C PRO A 259 -19.31 13.04 -10.47
N GLN A 260 -19.84 14.27 -10.49
CA GLN A 260 -20.73 14.84 -9.47
C GLN A 260 -22.22 14.65 -9.72
N GLY A 261 -22.59 14.07 -10.87
CA GLY A 261 -23.99 13.86 -11.24
C GLY A 261 -24.75 15.17 -11.41
N TRP A 262 -24.06 16.23 -11.84
CA TRP A 262 -24.66 17.53 -12.05
C TRP A 262 -25.67 17.50 -13.19
N SER A 263 -26.68 18.36 -13.08
CA SER A 263 -27.51 18.71 -14.22
C SER A 263 -26.64 19.37 -15.30
N GLU A 264 -27.06 19.35 -16.57
CA GLU A 264 -26.30 20.04 -17.63
C GLU A 264 -26.15 21.54 -17.34
N GLU A 265 -27.16 22.16 -16.72
CA GLU A 265 -27.12 23.58 -16.32
C GLU A 265 -26.04 23.83 -15.27
N ASP A 266 -25.98 23.01 -14.21
CA ASP A 266 -24.98 23.13 -13.15
C ASP A 266 -23.56 22.83 -13.67
N TYR A 267 -23.43 21.87 -14.59
CA TYR A 267 -22.16 21.52 -15.21
C TYR A 267 -21.60 22.66 -16.06
N ASN A 268 -22.45 23.31 -16.86
CA ASN A 268 -22.07 24.48 -17.66
C ASN A 268 -21.76 25.71 -16.79
N GLU A 269 -22.51 25.94 -15.70
CA GLU A 269 -22.22 26.99 -14.72
C GLU A 269 -20.85 26.77 -14.05
N TRP A 270 -20.56 25.54 -13.64
CA TRP A 270 -19.26 25.21 -13.06
C TRP A 270 -18.11 25.30 -14.05
N LEU A 271 -18.30 24.86 -15.30
CA LEU A 271 -17.31 25.03 -16.37
C LEU A 271 -16.98 26.52 -16.57
N ALA A 272 -18.01 27.39 -16.59
CA ALA A 272 -17.84 28.83 -16.74
C ALA A 272 -17.10 29.48 -15.56
N LEU A 273 -17.29 28.99 -14.33
CA LEU A 273 -16.63 29.52 -13.13
C LEU A 273 -15.14 29.14 -13.01
N ASN A 274 -14.70 28.09 -13.68
CA ASN A 274 -13.35 27.54 -13.52
C ASN A 274 -12.40 27.84 -14.71
N GLU A 275 -12.79 28.73 -15.63
CA GLU A 275 -11.99 29.15 -16.81
C GLU A 275 -11.29 27.96 -17.48
N TYR A 276 -12.05 26.91 -17.83
CA TYR A 276 -11.48 25.77 -18.53
C TYR A 276 -11.18 26.16 -20.00
N PRO A 277 -9.94 26.02 -20.48
CA PRO A 277 -9.64 26.27 -21.89
C PRO A 277 -10.43 25.28 -22.76
N GLU A 278 -11.06 25.79 -23.81
CA GLU A 278 -11.91 25.03 -24.76
C GLU A 278 -11.15 23.92 -25.52
N GLU A 279 -9.82 23.90 -25.47
CA GLU A 279 -8.99 22.86 -26.07
C GLU A 279 -8.86 21.64 -25.14
N GLU A 280 -9.55 20.52 -25.47
CA GLU A 280 -9.31 19.06 -25.24
C GLU A 280 -8.34 18.53 -24.16
N HIS A 281 -7.84 19.33 -23.21
CA HIS A 281 -6.88 18.93 -22.20
C HIS A 281 -7.63 18.37 -21.00
N HIS A 282 -8.15 17.15 -21.15
CA HIS A 282 -8.69 16.38 -20.04
C HIS A 282 -7.60 16.23 -18.95
N ARG A 283 -7.87 16.77 -17.76
CA ARG A 283 -6.96 16.62 -16.61
C ARG A 283 -6.76 15.13 -16.35
N ALA A 284 -5.52 14.68 -16.44
CA ALA A 284 -5.18 13.31 -16.12
C ALA A 284 -5.54 13.01 -14.66
N PRO A 285 -6.08 11.81 -14.35
CA PRO A 285 -6.31 11.42 -12.98
C PRO A 285 -4.98 11.32 -12.24
N ALA A 286 -5.03 11.59 -10.92
CA ALA A 286 -3.86 11.56 -10.04
C ALA A 286 -3.14 10.19 -10.07
N ILE A 287 -3.91 9.11 -10.19
CA ILE A 287 -3.44 7.74 -10.42
C ILE A 287 -4.08 7.26 -11.72
N PRO A 288 -3.33 6.59 -12.63
CA PRO A 288 -3.89 6.03 -13.85
C PRO A 288 -5.12 5.15 -13.55
N ARG A 289 -6.20 5.34 -14.31
CA ARG A 289 -7.49 4.68 -14.06
C ARG A 289 -7.37 3.16 -13.96
N LEU A 290 -6.66 2.51 -14.90
CA LEU A 290 -6.43 1.06 -14.88
C LEU A 290 -5.72 0.60 -13.60
N LEU A 291 -4.68 1.33 -13.17
CA LEU A 291 -3.95 1.02 -11.95
C LEU A 291 -4.85 1.12 -10.71
N ALA A 292 -5.70 2.16 -10.63
CA ALA A 292 -6.63 2.32 -9.53
C ALA A 292 -7.70 1.21 -9.51
N LEU A 293 -8.24 0.83 -10.68
CA LEU A 293 -9.20 -0.27 -10.82
C LEU A 293 -8.60 -1.60 -10.39
N GLU A 294 -7.41 -1.93 -10.89
CA GLU A 294 -6.76 -3.19 -10.60
C GLU A 294 -6.39 -3.29 -9.11
N THR A 295 -5.88 -2.21 -8.52
CA THR A 295 -5.59 -2.15 -7.07
C THR A 295 -6.85 -2.29 -6.22
N LEU A 296 -7.97 -1.69 -6.64
CA LEU A 296 -9.23 -1.86 -5.93
C LEU A 296 -9.74 -3.31 -6.05
N HIS A 297 -9.53 -3.92 -7.21
CA HIS A 297 -9.94 -5.30 -7.48
C HIS A 297 -9.10 -6.31 -6.69
N THR A 298 -7.79 -6.12 -6.58
CA THR A 298 -6.93 -6.95 -5.72
C THR A 298 -7.32 -6.82 -4.25
N LEU A 299 -7.68 -5.63 -3.76
CA LEU A 299 -8.21 -5.46 -2.41
C LEU A 299 -9.53 -6.22 -2.19
N HIS A 300 -10.41 -6.24 -3.19
CA HIS A 300 -11.64 -7.02 -3.15
C HIS A 300 -11.37 -8.53 -3.15
N LEU A 301 -10.35 -8.97 -3.88
CA LEU A 301 -9.89 -10.36 -3.94
C LEU A 301 -9.24 -10.82 -2.62
N LEU A 302 -8.45 -9.96 -1.98
CA LEU A 302 -7.90 -10.22 -0.65
C LEU A 302 -9.01 -10.27 0.42
N PHE A 303 -9.97 -9.33 0.35
CA PHE A 303 -11.01 -9.17 1.36
C PHE A 303 -12.42 -9.28 0.77
N PRO A 304 -12.81 -10.45 0.22
CA PRO A 304 -14.11 -10.58 -0.42
C PRO A 304 -15.22 -10.45 0.63
N PRO A 305 -16.32 -9.71 0.32
CA PRO A 305 -17.47 -9.56 1.21
C PRO A 305 -18.10 -10.90 1.63
N SER A 306 -18.04 -11.89 0.76
CA SER A 306 -18.57 -13.25 0.97
C SER A 306 -17.79 -14.05 2.02
N SER A 307 -16.50 -13.76 2.21
CA SER A 307 -15.63 -14.50 3.13
C SER A 307 -15.62 -13.87 4.52
N LYS A 308 -16.44 -14.41 5.43
CA LYS A 308 -16.48 -13.97 6.85
C LYS A 308 -15.09 -14.00 7.51
N LYS A 309 -14.24 -14.95 7.13
CA LYS A 309 -12.88 -15.12 7.66
C LYS A 309 -11.95 -14.01 7.20
N SER A 310 -11.88 -13.73 5.90
CA SER A 310 -11.08 -12.63 5.36
C SER A 310 -11.58 -11.26 5.85
N GLN A 311 -12.90 -11.11 6.04
CA GLN A 311 -13.48 -9.91 6.68
C GLN A 311 -13.11 -9.78 8.18
N SER A 312 -12.89 -10.90 8.89
CA SER A 312 -12.38 -10.86 10.27
C SER A 312 -10.93 -10.37 10.30
N VAL A 313 -10.10 -10.87 9.37
CA VAL A 313 -8.72 -10.39 9.17
C VAL A 313 -8.71 -8.89 8.88
N LEU A 314 -9.56 -8.42 7.95
CA LEU A 314 -9.65 -7.00 7.60
C LEU A 314 -10.01 -6.12 8.82
N ARG A 315 -11.01 -6.50 9.62
CA ARG A 315 -11.37 -5.73 10.83
C ARG A 315 -10.22 -5.63 11.83
N ASN A 316 -9.44 -6.70 11.98
CA ASN A 316 -8.25 -6.72 12.82
C ASN A 316 -7.15 -5.81 12.26
N LEU A 317 -6.93 -5.80 10.95
CA LEU A 317 -5.97 -4.91 10.30
C LEU A 317 -6.39 -3.43 10.41
N ILE A 318 -7.69 -3.12 10.32
CA ILE A 318 -8.20 -1.77 10.53
C ILE A 318 -7.96 -1.32 11.98
N SER A 319 -8.30 -2.17 12.96
CA SER A 319 -8.18 -1.79 14.37
C SER A 319 -6.75 -1.75 14.89
N LYS A 320 -5.85 -2.61 14.39
CA LYS A 320 -4.47 -2.73 14.91
C LYS A 320 -3.39 -2.13 14.02
N SER A 321 -3.63 -2.05 12.70
CA SER A 321 -2.59 -1.69 11.72
C SER A 321 -2.95 -0.45 10.90
N GLY A 322 -4.04 0.25 11.23
CA GLY A 322 -4.42 1.51 10.60
C GLY A 322 -4.80 1.39 9.12
N PHE A 323 -5.33 0.24 8.70
CA PHE A 323 -5.93 0.08 7.37
C PHE A 323 -7.13 1.02 7.22
N ASP A 324 -7.40 1.46 5.99
CA ASP A 324 -8.51 2.35 5.69
C ASP A 324 -9.86 1.70 6.07
N PRO A 325 -10.66 2.30 6.98
CA PRO A 325 -11.98 1.80 7.33
C PRO A 325 -12.93 1.69 6.13
N ASP A 326 -12.72 2.46 5.07
CA ASP A 326 -13.52 2.44 3.85
C ASP A 326 -13.45 1.09 3.10
N LEU A 327 -12.45 0.25 3.40
CA LEU A 327 -12.35 -1.12 2.88
C LEU A 327 -13.56 -1.98 3.29
N LEU A 328 -14.16 -1.73 4.46
CA LEU A 328 -15.37 -2.46 4.90
C LEU A 328 -16.61 -2.12 4.06
N ARG A 329 -16.56 -1.03 3.30
CA ARG A 329 -17.65 -0.55 2.43
C ARG A 329 -17.54 -1.06 1.00
N LEU A 330 -16.55 -1.91 0.69
CA LEU A 330 -16.46 -2.61 -0.60
C LEU A 330 -17.62 -3.59 -0.87
N LYS A 331 -18.60 -3.70 0.05
CA LYS A 331 -19.70 -4.68 0.07
C LYS A 331 -20.80 -4.45 -0.97
N THR A 332 -21.03 -3.22 -1.39
CA THR A 332 -22.27 -2.86 -2.12
C THR A 332 -22.01 -2.38 -3.56
N SER A 333 -20.74 -2.17 -3.89
CA SER A 333 -20.33 -1.36 -5.04
C SER A 333 -18.87 -1.63 -5.36
N GLY A 334 -18.57 -2.82 -5.88
CA GLY A 334 -17.25 -3.11 -6.43
C GLY A 334 -16.96 -2.24 -7.68
N LEU A 335 -16.34 -2.85 -8.68
CA LEU A 335 -16.22 -2.29 -10.04
C LEU A 335 -17.58 -1.85 -10.65
N SER A 336 -18.71 -2.33 -10.13
CA SER A 336 -20.05 -1.99 -10.62
C SER A 336 -20.49 -0.54 -10.35
N ALA A 337 -19.90 0.15 -9.36
CA ALA A 337 -20.27 1.52 -9.04
C ALA A 337 -19.60 2.59 -9.91
N PHE A 338 -18.64 2.20 -10.75
CA PHE A 338 -17.86 3.13 -11.58
C PHE A 338 -18.25 3.07 -13.06
N GLU A 339 -19.46 2.55 -13.35
CA GLU A 339 -20.04 2.42 -14.71
C GLU A 339 -19.00 2.01 -15.76
N LEU A 340 -18.25 0.95 -15.45
CA LEU A 340 -17.19 0.48 -16.34
C LEU A 340 -17.78 -0.08 -17.63
N GLY A 341 -17.22 0.34 -18.76
CA GLY A 341 -17.41 -0.36 -20.02
C GLY A 341 -16.97 -1.83 -19.91
N PRO A 342 -17.55 -2.73 -20.71
CA PRO A 342 -17.17 -4.15 -20.71
C PRO A 342 -15.67 -4.35 -20.96
N ASP A 343 -15.08 -3.52 -21.82
CA ASP A 343 -13.67 -3.60 -22.20
C ASP A 343 -12.72 -3.19 -21.07
N GLU A 344 -13.00 -2.07 -20.38
CA GLU A 344 -12.20 -1.61 -19.22
C GLU A 344 -12.23 -2.65 -18.09
N ARG A 345 -13.40 -3.25 -17.86
CA ARG A 345 -13.55 -4.31 -16.86
C ARG A 345 -12.73 -5.53 -17.26
N GLN A 346 -12.80 -5.94 -18.52
CA GLN A 346 -12.03 -7.08 -19.01
C GLN A 346 -10.52 -6.83 -18.91
N GLU A 347 -10.06 -5.61 -19.18
CA GLU A 347 -8.66 -5.23 -19.05
C GLU A 347 -8.19 -5.29 -17.58
N ALA A 348 -8.95 -4.72 -16.66
CA ALA A 348 -8.62 -4.78 -15.22
C ALA A 348 -8.60 -6.23 -14.68
N LEU A 349 -9.43 -7.12 -15.23
CA LEU A 349 -9.50 -8.53 -14.83
C LEU A 349 -8.29 -9.36 -15.31
N LYS A 350 -7.52 -8.88 -16.30
CA LYS A 350 -6.30 -9.56 -16.75
C LYS A 350 -5.12 -9.37 -15.80
N PHE A 351 -5.28 -8.51 -14.80
CA PHE A 351 -4.24 -8.15 -13.84
C PHE A 351 -2.92 -7.74 -14.51
N GLY A 352 -2.98 -6.78 -15.43
CA GLY A 352 -1.82 -6.35 -16.19
C GLY A 352 -0.73 -5.74 -15.32
N VAL A 353 -1.06 -5.06 -14.22
CA VAL A 353 -0.08 -4.37 -13.38
C VAL A 353 0.41 -5.26 -12.22
N TRP A 354 -0.51 -5.95 -11.55
CA TRP A 354 -0.30 -6.71 -10.32
C TRP A 354 -0.25 -8.22 -10.54
N GLY A 355 -0.55 -8.71 -11.74
CA GLY A 355 -0.64 -10.15 -12.03
C GLY A 355 0.62 -10.91 -11.65
N SER A 356 1.80 -10.39 -11.98
CA SER A 356 3.08 -11.00 -11.56
C SER A 356 3.18 -11.20 -10.03
N ARG A 357 2.85 -10.16 -9.25
CA ARG A 357 2.90 -10.22 -7.78
C ARG A 357 1.82 -11.13 -7.19
N LEU A 358 0.63 -11.18 -7.81
CA LEU A 358 -0.40 -12.13 -7.41
C LEU A 358 0.06 -13.57 -7.63
N MET A 359 0.78 -13.84 -8.73
CA MET A 359 1.37 -15.15 -8.98
C MET A 359 2.49 -15.47 -8.00
N ASP A 360 3.37 -14.53 -7.67
CA ASP A 360 4.40 -14.73 -6.63
C ASP A 360 3.77 -15.14 -5.29
N LEU A 361 2.64 -14.52 -4.92
CA LEU A 361 1.88 -14.87 -3.72
C LEU A 361 1.23 -16.25 -3.83
N TYR A 362 0.66 -16.58 -5.00
CA TYR A 362 0.02 -17.86 -5.22
C TYR A 362 1.04 -19.00 -5.17
N ASP A 363 2.19 -18.81 -5.80
CA ASP A 363 3.31 -19.75 -5.81
C ASP A 363 3.86 -19.97 -4.40
N GLU A 364 3.96 -18.91 -3.56
CA GLU A 364 4.37 -19.06 -2.16
C GLU A 364 3.33 -19.83 -1.31
N ILE A 365 2.05 -19.82 -1.69
CA ILE A 365 1.02 -20.64 -1.01
C ILE A 365 1.09 -22.10 -1.46
N GLU A 366 1.25 -22.35 -2.76
CA GLU A 366 1.34 -23.72 -3.29
C GLU A 366 2.65 -24.40 -2.93
N ASN A 367 3.75 -23.65 -3.00
CA ASN A 367 5.12 -24.10 -2.80
C ASN A 367 5.82 -23.22 -1.76
N PRO A 368 5.41 -23.29 -0.47
CA PRO A 368 6.01 -22.47 0.56
C PRO A 368 7.50 -22.77 0.68
N LYS A 369 8.34 -21.75 0.54
CA LYS A 369 9.79 -21.95 0.60
C LYS A 369 10.17 -22.37 2.04
N PRO A 370 10.91 -23.48 2.21
CA PRO A 370 11.32 -23.96 3.53
C PRO A 370 12.30 -22.97 4.15
N ARG A 371 11.92 -22.34 5.26
CA ARG A 371 12.72 -21.28 5.88
C ARG A 371 12.84 -21.38 7.41
N SER A 372 11.99 -22.18 8.07
CA SER A 372 12.21 -22.49 9.50
C SER A 372 13.47 -23.33 9.64
N GLY A 373 14.24 -23.11 10.72
CA GLY A 373 15.38 -23.98 11.04
C GLY A 373 14.98 -25.47 11.11
N LEU A 374 13.73 -25.77 11.47
CA LEU A 374 13.16 -27.11 11.45
C LEU A 374 12.80 -27.60 10.04
N ASP A 375 12.34 -26.71 9.15
CA ASP A 375 12.00 -27.05 7.75
C ASP A 375 13.29 -27.28 6.94
N ILE A 376 14.28 -26.41 7.10
CA ILE A 376 15.63 -26.58 6.52
C ILE A 376 16.27 -27.84 7.10
N TRP A 377 16.05 -28.15 8.38
CA TRP A 377 16.53 -29.38 8.99
C TRP A 377 15.79 -30.62 8.46
N LEU A 378 14.47 -30.58 8.30
CA LEU A 378 13.65 -31.66 7.73
C LEU A 378 14.01 -31.91 6.28
N GLU A 379 14.21 -30.86 5.49
CA GLU A 379 14.60 -30.93 4.08
C GLU A 379 16.04 -31.43 3.90
N ARG A 380 16.97 -31.02 4.79
CA ARG A 380 18.31 -31.63 4.87
C ARG A 380 18.23 -33.12 5.20
N ARG A 381 17.22 -33.56 5.96
CA ARG A 381 17.03 -34.95 6.38
C ARG A 381 16.25 -35.79 5.37
N SER A 382 15.47 -35.18 4.47
CA SER A 382 14.59 -35.88 3.51
C SER A 382 15.24 -36.23 2.17
N LYS A 383 16.47 -35.76 1.87
CA LYS A 383 17.23 -36.20 0.68
C LYS A 383 17.55 -37.70 0.77
N SER A 384 16.71 -38.53 0.12
CA SER A 384 16.87 -39.91 -0.42
C SER A 384 17.69 -40.97 0.34
N ARG A 385 18.81 -40.63 0.98
CA ARG A 385 19.70 -41.53 1.72
C ARG A 385 19.20 -41.97 3.10
N HIS A 386 18.16 -41.34 3.66
CA HIS A 386 17.69 -41.65 5.03
C HIS A 386 16.54 -42.66 5.13
N VAL A 387 15.85 -42.98 4.03
CA VAL A 387 14.90 -44.12 4.02
C VAL A 387 15.65 -45.42 4.34
N MET A 388 16.89 -45.53 3.89
CA MET A 388 17.79 -46.64 4.21
C MET A 388 18.25 -46.66 5.67
N MET A 389 18.40 -45.49 6.32
CA MET A 389 18.78 -45.44 7.74
C MET A 389 17.59 -45.75 8.66
N ALA A 390 16.36 -45.39 8.28
CA ALA A 390 15.16 -45.76 9.02
C ALA A 390 14.92 -47.29 8.99
N THR A 391 15.17 -47.95 7.86
CA THR A 391 15.13 -49.42 7.78
C THR A 391 16.26 -50.07 8.58
N ILE A 392 17.48 -49.54 8.55
CA ILE A 392 18.58 -50.04 9.39
C ILE A 392 18.26 -49.90 10.89
N ALA A 393 17.72 -48.75 11.32
CA ALA A 393 17.32 -48.55 12.71
C ALA A 393 16.16 -49.47 13.13
N GLY A 394 15.18 -49.68 12.24
CA GLY A 394 14.09 -50.65 12.46
C GLY A 394 14.61 -52.09 12.58
N VAL A 395 15.55 -52.49 11.73
CA VAL A 395 16.19 -53.82 11.80
C VAL A 395 17.00 -53.97 13.08
N ALA A 396 17.77 -52.95 13.48
CA ALA A 396 18.53 -52.98 14.73
C ALA A 396 17.60 -53.11 15.95
N ALA A 397 16.49 -52.38 15.98
CA ALA A 397 15.49 -52.50 17.05
C ALA A 397 14.87 -53.91 17.09
N ALA A 398 14.55 -54.50 15.94
CA ALA A 398 14.01 -55.85 15.85
C ALA A 398 15.01 -56.91 16.36
N VAL A 399 16.31 -56.76 16.06
CA VAL A 399 17.36 -57.65 16.58
C VAL A 399 17.46 -57.56 18.10
N VAL A 400 17.47 -56.34 18.66
CA VAL A 400 17.54 -56.14 20.10
C VAL A 400 16.32 -56.74 20.81
N LEU A 401 15.12 -56.51 20.27
CA LEU A 401 13.89 -57.11 20.80
C LEU A 401 13.91 -58.64 20.70
N GLY A 402 14.46 -59.19 19.60
CA GLY A 402 14.65 -60.63 19.44
C GLY A 402 15.58 -61.24 20.49
N VAL A 403 16.72 -60.60 20.76
CA VAL A 403 17.68 -61.04 21.80
C VAL A 403 17.05 -60.98 23.19
N LEU A 404 16.33 -59.91 23.51
CA LEU A 404 15.62 -59.78 24.79
C LEU A 404 14.53 -60.85 24.93
N GLY A 405 13.77 -61.14 23.87
CA GLY A 405 12.78 -62.22 23.87
C GLY A 405 13.41 -63.60 24.12
N LEU A 406 14.57 -63.86 23.52
CA LEU A 406 15.30 -65.10 23.71
C LEU A 406 15.81 -65.24 25.16
N ALA A 407 16.31 -64.16 25.76
CA ALA A 407 16.71 -64.13 27.16
C ALA A 407 15.54 -64.44 28.12
N VAL A 408 14.36 -63.86 27.86
CA VAL A 408 13.14 -64.16 28.62
C VAL A 408 12.75 -65.63 28.46
N GLY A 409 12.83 -66.20 27.25
CA GLY A 409 12.55 -67.61 27.00
C GLY A 409 13.47 -68.58 27.77
N ILE A 410 14.77 -68.27 27.84
CA ILE A 410 15.73 -69.05 28.64
C ILE A 410 15.36 -68.99 30.12
N LEU A 411 15.04 -67.80 30.66
CA LEU A 411 14.62 -67.64 32.04
C LEU A 411 13.35 -68.43 32.36
N GLN A 412 12.34 -68.38 31.49
CA GLN A 412 11.10 -69.13 31.65
C GLN A 412 11.34 -70.64 31.67
N THR A 413 12.21 -71.13 30.79
CA THR A 413 12.56 -72.56 30.72
C THR A 413 13.32 -72.99 31.97
N TRP A 414 14.20 -72.13 32.50
CA TRP A 414 14.92 -72.39 33.74
C TRP A 414 13.97 -72.43 34.95
N ILE A 415 13.02 -71.50 35.06
CA ILE A 415 12.00 -71.50 36.12
C ILE A 415 11.15 -72.78 36.04
N ALA A 416 10.71 -73.16 34.84
CA ALA A 416 9.93 -74.39 34.64
C ALA A 416 10.72 -75.64 35.07
N TRP A 417 12.02 -75.69 34.76
CA TRP A 417 12.88 -76.78 35.21
C TRP A 417 13.03 -76.84 36.74
N GLN A 418 13.16 -75.69 37.40
CA GLN A 418 13.21 -75.63 38.86
C GLN A 418 11.90 -76.12 39.50
N GLN A 419 10.75 -75.73 38.93
CA GLN A 419 9.44 -76.18 39.40
C GLN A 419 9.29 -77.70 39.27
N TRP A 420 9.64 -78.27 38.11
CA TRP A 420 9.62 -79.71 37.90
C TRP A 420 10.54 -80.46 38.89
N LYS A 421 11.72 -79.91 39.19
CA LYS A 421 12.67 -80.51 40.14
C LYS A 421 12.15 -80.50 41.58
N LEU A 422 11.42 -79.47 41.98
CA LEU A 422 10.78 -79.39 43.30
C LEU A 422 9.62 -80.39 43.42
N GLU A 423 8.79 -80.54 42.39
CA GLU A 423 7.68 -81.49 42.35
C GLU A 423 8.16 -82.94 42.40
N SER A 424 9.18 -83.27 41.60
CA SER A 424 9.79 -84.62 41.61
C SER A 424 10.46 -84.97 42.95
N GLY A 425 11.03 -83.98 43.65
CA GLY A 425 11.55 -84.15 45.01
C GLY A 425 10.47 -84.35 46.08
N GLN A 426 9.25 -83.81 45.88
CA GLN A 426 8.11 -84.08 46.77
C GLN A 426 7.44 -85.43 46.50
N ALA A 427 7.39 -85.87 45.23
CA ALA A 427 6.87 -87.19 44.86
C ALA A 427 7.68 -88.34 45.52
N GLN A 428 9.01 -88.23 45.58
CA GLN A 428 9.87 -89.23 46.24
C GLN A 428 9.71 -89.28 47.77
N LYS A 429 9.25 -88.21 48.42
CA LYS A 429 8.95 -88.19 49.87
C LYS A 429 7.56 -88.72 50.21
N GLY A 430 6.66 -88.83 49.24
CA GLY A 430 5.31 -89.37 49.40
C GLY A 430 5.23 -90.90 49.38
N GLU A 431 6.21 -91.59 48.78
CA GLU A 431 6.26 -93.06 48.71
C GLU A 431 6.99 -93.73 49.90
N SER A 432 7.52 -92.95 50.85
CA SER A 432 8.22 -93.45 52.05
C SER A 432 7.41 -93.27 53.34
N ASN A 433 6.08 -93.34 53.26
CA ASN A 433 5.16 -93.38 54.41
C ASN A 433 4.22 -94.58 54.31
#